data_AF-A0A2H5ZBU8-F1
#
_entry.id   AF-A0A2H5ZBU8-F1
#
_cell.length_a   1.000
_cell.length_b   1.000
_cell.length_c   1.000
_cell.angle_alpha   90.00
_cell.angle_beta   90.00
_cell.angle_gamma   90.00
#
_symmetry.space_group_name_H-M   'P 1'
#
loop_
_entity.id
_entity.type
_entity.pdbx_description
1 polymer ?
#
loop_
_entity_poly.entity_id
_entity_poly.type
_entity_poly.pdbx_seq_one_letter_code
_entity_poly.pdbx_strand_id
1 'polypeptide(L)'
;MIRQWNDGYEERPLTAASTLRQGAVPADAPIVNLPLPAWWTWRQSARWRRVWLAYAWVLVLFRGALGPAAFPLAALRTAGSMVQFGWNLRLGRRQPLPRPGFADWILVGITLAAAAGYSAATHTRPTGWSWTEFAAGLTLLVPYSLVQLRAAEHCLRAEILAGMEHLVAARPVPMPLERQWIRRAAAPVVFRRAA
;
A
#
# COMPACT_ATOMS: atom_id res chain seq x y z
N MET A 1 8.05 34.92 21.75
CA MET A 1 9.16 34.82 20.78
C MET A 1 8.65 33.98 19.60
N ILE A 2 7.84 34.61 18.74
CA ILE A 2 7.18 34.04 17.55
C ILE A 2 7.22 35.16 16.52
N ARG A 3 8.13 35.10 15.55
CA ARG A 3 8.16 35.88 14.30
C ARG A 3 9.47 35.59 13.56
N GLN A 4 9.37 34.88 12.44
CA GLN A 4 10.12 35.03 11.19
C GLN A 4 10.07 33.71 10.44
N TRP A 5 8.86 33.38 10.04
CA TRP A 5 8.63 32.63 8.82
C TRP A 5 8.12 33.70 7.84
N ASN A 6 8.65 33.72 6.62
CA ASN A 6 8.04 34.34 5.42
C ASN A 6 8.78 35.51 4.74
N ASP A 7 10.08 35.36 4.43
CA ASP A 7 10.70 36.14 3.34
C ASP A 7 11.68 35.22 2.58
N GLY A 8 11.33 34.85 1.34
CA GLY A 8 12.21 34.04 0.50
C GLY A 8 11.53 33.09 -0.49
N TYR A 9 10.37 33.43 -1.05
CA TYR A 9 9.92 32.87 -2.32
C TYR A 9 9.81 34.01 -3.32
N GLU A 10 10.93 34.32 -3.98
CA GLU A 10 10.93 35.09 -5.21
C GLU A 10 10.12 34.31 -6.27
N GLU A 11 8.98 34.87 -6.66
CA GLU A 11 8.21 34.46 -7.83
C GLU A 11 9.06 34.67 -9.09
N ARG A 12 9.82 33.65 -9.50
CA ARG A 12 10.38 33.63 -10.85
C ARG A 12 9.27 33.40 -11.86
N PRO A 13 9.14 34.23 -12.90
CA PRO A 13 8.14 34.03 -13.95
C PRO A 13 8.42 32.71 -14.68
N LEU A 14 7.37 31.88 -14.76
CA LEU A 14 7.33 30.60 -15.48
C LEU A 14 7.48 30.84 -17.00
N THR A 15 8.70 31.08 -17.46
CA THR A 15 9.05 31.12 -18.87
C THR A 15 9.51 29.74 -19.37
N ALA A 16 8.63 29.10 -20.14
CA ALA A 16 8.92 28.30 -21.33
C ALA A 16 9.90 27.10 -21.27
N ALA A 17 10.22 26.54 -20.10
CA ALA A 17 11.16 25.39 -20.00
C ALA A 17 10.66 24.15 -19.23
N SER A 18 9.38 24.05 -18.84
CA SER A 18 8.83 22.87 -18.15
C SER A 18 8.00 21.93 -19.04
N THR A 19 7.93 22.19 -20.34
CA THR A 19 7.31 21.30 -21.34
C THR A 19 8.17 20.08 -21.70
N LEU A 20 9.31 19.90 -21.04
CA LEU A 20 10.17 18.72 -21.20
C LEU A 20 9.88 17.68 -20.10
N ARG A 21 9.12 16.66 -20.52
CA ARG A 21 9.04 15.32 -19.90
C ARG A 21 8.48 15.28 -18.47
N GLN A 22 7.21 15.67 -18.34
CA GLN A 22 6.27 14.68 -17.80
C GLN A 22 6.25 13.52 -18.80
N GLY A 23 7.22 12.61 -18.67
CA GLY A 23 7.14 11.32 -19.31
C GLY A 23 5.89 10.66 -18.76
N ALA A 24 4.79 10.76 -19.51
CA ALA A 24 3.69 9.82 -19.42
C ALA A 24 4.36 8.45 -19.39
N VAL A 25 4.40 7.85 -18.20
CA VAL A 25 4.80 6.45 -18.08
C VAL A 25 3.83 5.73 -19.01
N PRO A 26 4.30 5.10 -20.10
CA PRO A 26 3.41 4.43 -21.02
C PRO A 26 2.54 3.50 -20.20
N ALA A 27 1.22 3.61 -20.39
CA ALA A 27 0.23 2.77 -19.70
C ALA A 27 0.45 1.26 -19.97
N ASP A 28 1.37 0.95 -20.89
CA ASP A 28 1.73 -0.36 -21.41
C ASP A 28 3.05 -0.92 -20.84
N ALA A 29 3.60 -0.33 -19.77
CA ALA A 29 4.64 -1.04 -19.01
C ALA A 29 4.08 -2.43 -18.66
N PRO A 30 4.79 -3.54 -18.93
CA PRO A 30 4.29 -4.90 -18.74
C PRO A 30 4.25 -5.24 -17.24
N ILE A 31 3.44 -4.52 -16.49
CA ILE A 31 2.92 -4.97 -15.21
C ILE A 31 1.99 -6.09 -15.60
N VAL A 32 2.46 -7.32 -15.42
CA VAL A 32 1.73 -8.58 -15.61
C VAL A 32 0.23 -8.32 -15.46
N ASN A 33 -0.50 -8.46 -16.57
CA ASN A 33 -1.85 -7.93 -16.72
C ASN A 33 -2.88 -8.80 -15.98
N LEU A 34 -2.59 -9.17 -14.73
CA LEU A 34 -3.38 -10.08 -13.92
C LEU A 34 -4.67 -9.38 -13.48
N PRO A 35 -5.85 -9.90 -13.83
CA PRO A 35 -7.10 -9.32 -13.38
C PRO A 35 -7.09 -9.18 -11.86
N LEU A 36 -7.59 -8.04 -11.35
CA LEU A 36 -7.72 -7.84 -9.90
C LEU A 36 -8.84 -8.77 -9.41
N PRO A 37 -8.57 -9.75 -8.55
CA PRO A 37 -9.60 -10.66 -8.06
C PRO A 37 -10.63 -9.88 -7.23
N ALA A 38 -11.91 -10.23 -7.35
CA ALA A 38 -12.98 -9.56 -6.62
C ALA A 38 -12.84 -9.68 -5.08
N TRP A 39 -12.17 -10.73 -4.60
CA TRP A 39 -11.88 -10.97 -3.19
C TRP A 39 -10.64 -10.23 -2.68
N TRP A 40 -9.90 -9.53 -3.55
CA TRP A 40 -8.67 -8.84 -3.17
C TRP A 40 -8.97 -7.46 -2.55
N THR A 41 -8.92 -7.39 -1.22
CA THR A 41 -9.09 -6.15 -0.44
C THR A 41 -7.81 -5.74 0.27
N TRP A 42 -7.79 -4.56 0.90
CA TRP A 42 -6.61 -4.12 1.65
C TRP A 42 -6.36 -5.01 2.86
N ARG A 43 -7.42 -5.51 3.50
CA ARG A 43 -7.30 -6.51 4.59
C ARG A 43 -6.61 -7.79 4.12
N GLN A 44 -6.98 -8.28 2.93
CA GLN A 44 -6.38 -9.48 2.36
C GLN A 44 -4.92 -9.24 1.99
N SER A 45 -4.59 -8.07 1.42
CA SER A 45 -3.20 -7.67 1.17
C SER A 45 -2.38 -7.64 2.47
N ALA A 46 -2.90 -7.05 3.55
CA ALA A 46 -2.24 -7.03 4.86
C ALA A 46 -1.95 -8.45 5.40
N ARG A 47 -2.91 -9.37 5.25
CA ARG A 47 -2.74 -10.78 5.63
C ARG A 47 -1.62 -11.44 4.82
N TRP A 48 -1.62 -11.28 3.50
CA TRP A 48 -0.59 -11.83 2.63
C TRP A 48 0.80 -11.25 2.91
N ARG A 49 0.91 -9.95 3.23
CA ARG A 49 2.20 -9.35 3.65
C ARG A 49 2.78 -10.06 4.88
N ARG A 50 1.95 -10.39 5.87
CA ARG A 50 2.39 -11.12 7.08
C ARG A 50 2.78 -12.57 6.76
N VAL A 51 2.01 -13.25 5.91
CA VAL A 51 2.31 -14.62 5.47
C VAL A 51 3.64 -14.65 4.72
N TRP A 52 3.83 -13.74 3.77
CA TRP A 52 5.12 -13.60 3.10
C TRP A 52 6.20 -13.22 4.09
N LEU A 53 5.96 -12.32 5.04
CA LEU A 53 6.98 -11.99 6.04
C LEU A 53 7.41 -13.22 6.86
N ALA A 54 6.46 -14.01 7.37
CA ALA A 54 6.75 -15.25 8.08
C ALA A 54 7.53 -16.23 7.19
N TYR A 55 7.13 -16.39 5.92
CA TYR A 55 7.86 -17.19 4.95
C TYR A 55 9.31 -16.71 4.76
N ALA A 56 9.55 -15.40 4.79
CA ALA A 56 10.88 -14.81 4.69
C ALA A 56 11.77 -15.24 5.85
N TRP A 57 11.22 -15.14 7.07
CA TRP A 57 11.88 -15.55 8.30
C TRP A 57 12.23 -17.03 8.27
N VAL A 58 11.28 -17.89 7.89
CA VAL A 58 11.54 -19.32 7.72
C VAL A 58 12.67 -19.55 6.71
N LEU A 59 12.66 -18.86 5.57
CA LEU A 59 13.67 -19.05 4.54
C LEU A 59 15.07 -18.60 5.00
N VAL A 60 15.17 -17.54 5.80
CA VAL A 60 16.46 -17.07 6.37
C VAL A 60 16.94 -17.98 7.49
N LEU A 61 16.06 -18.37 8.42
CA LEU A 61 16.40 -19.22 9.58
C LEU A 61 16.78 -20.63 9.17
N PHE A 62 16.08 -21.20 8.19
CA PHE A 62 16.29 -22.58 7.74
C PHE A 62 17.09 -22.66 6.44
N ARG A 63 17.74 -21.57 5.98
CA ARG A 63 18.51 -21.56 4.72
C ARG A 63 19.55 -22.67 4.66
N GLY A 64 20.27 -22.90 5.76
CA GLY A 64 21.27 -23.97 5.86
C GLY A 64 20.67 -25.38 5.70
N ALA A 65 19.52 -25.63 6.32
CA ALA A 65 18.82 -26.91 6.22
C ALA A 65 18.14 -27.12 4.85
N LEU A 66 17.65 -26.04 4.23
CA LEU A 66 17.02 -26.07 2.91
C LEU A 66 18.03 -26.22 1.77
N GLY A 67 19.29 -25.83 1.99
CA GLY A 67 20.36 -25.97 1.01
C GLY A 67 19.98 -25.36 -0.35
N PRO A 68 20.21 -26.07 -1.47
CA PRO A 68 19.86 -25.59 -2.81
C PRO A 68 18.37 -25.27 -3.00
N ALA A 69 17.47 -25.93 -2.26
CA ALA A 69 16.03 -25.68 -2.36
C ALA A 69 15.63 -24.28 -1.87
N ALA A 70 16.49 -23.58 -1.10
CA ALA A 70 16.24 -22.21 -0.69
C ALA A 70 16.13 -21.24 -1.89
N PHE A 71 16.80 -21.52 -3.02
CA PHE A 71 16.73 -20.69 -4.23
C PHE A 71 15.34 -20.70 -4.89
N PRO A 72 14.77 -21.85 -5.30
CA PRO A 72 13.43 -21.87 -5.89
C PRO A 72 12.36 -21.36 -4.92
N LEU A 73 12.52 -21.60 -3.61
CA LEU A 73 11.62 -21.06 -2.60
C LEU A 73 11.71 -19.53 -2.48
N ALA A 74 12.91 -18.95 -2.63
CA ALA A 74 13.09 -17.50 -2.69
C ALA A 74 12.52 -16.92 -3.99
N ALA A 75 12.67 -17.60 -5.12
CA ALA A 75 12.08 -17.19 -6.40
C ALA A 75 10.54 -17.17 -6.33
N LEU A 76 9.93 -18.22 -5.75
CA LEU A 76 8.48 -18.30 -5.52
C LEU A 76 7.97 -17.12 -4.70
N ARG A 77 8.67 -16.79 -3.62
CA ARG A 77 8.38 -15.61 -2.80
C ARG A 77 8.43 -14.32 -3.61
N THR A 78 9.48 -14.13 -4.41
CA THR A 78 9.66 -12.91 -5.21
C THR A 78 8.53 -12.78 -6.22
N ALA A 79 8.18 -13.86 -6.92
CA ALA A 79 7.04 -13.89 -7.83
C ALA A 79 5.72 -13.55 -7.10
N GLY A 80 5.47 -14.16 -5.94
CA GLY A 80 4.29 -13.85 -5.12
C GLY A 80 4.22 -12.40 -4.67
N SER A 81 5.37 -11.81 -4.30
CA SER A 81 5.47 -10.39 -3.93
C SER A 81 5.19 -9.46 -5.11
N MET A 82 5.65 -9.82 -6.31
CA MET A 82 5.35 -9.07 -7.55
C MET A 82 3.87 -9.12 -7.91
N VAL A 83 3.24 -10.29 -7.83
CA VAL A 83 1.79 -10.45 -8.06
C VAL A 83 1.01 -9.60 -7.06
N GLN A 84 1.36 -9.70 -5.77
CA GLN A 84 0.74 -8.89 -4.73
C GLN A 84 0.94 -7.38 -4.97
N PHE A 85 2.13 -6.96 -5.39
CA PHE A 85 2.41 -5.56 -5.73
C PHE A 85 1.54 -5.08 -6.89
N GLY A 86 1.41 -5.87 -7.96
CA GLY A 86 0.56 -5.55 -9.11
C GLY A 86 -0.92 -5.40 -8.71
N TRP A 87 -1.45 -6.31 -7.89
CA TRP A 87 -2.81 -6.19 -7.36
C TRP A 87 -2.98 -4.97 -6.45
N ASN A 88 -2.00 -4.65 -5.60
CA ASN A 88 -2.04 -3.46 -4.75
C ASN A 88 -2.00 -2.15 -5.55
N LEU A 89 -1.24 -2.08 -6.64
CA LEU A 89 -1.27 -0.90 -7.53
C LEU A 89 -2.65 -0.70 -8.14
N ARG A 90 -3.29 -1.78 -8.61
CA ARG A 90 -4.65 -1.73 -9.17
C ARG A 90 -5.68 -1.35 -8.13
N LEU A 91 -5.59 -1.93 -6.93
CA LEU A 91 -6.46 -1.59 -5.80
C LEU A 91 -6.26 -0.14 -5.38
N GLY A 92 -5.01 0.35 -5.35
CA GLY A 92 -4.65 1.75 -5.06
C GLY A 92 -5.24 2.77 -6.03
N ARG A 93 -5.44 2.39 -7.30
CA ARG A 93 -6.15 3.23 -8.28
C ARG A 93 -7.65 3.33 -8.00
N ARG A 94 -8.25 2.33 -7.34
CA ARG A 94 -9.67 2.30 -6.98
C ARG A 94 -9.93 2.90 -5.60
N GLN A 95 -9.02 2.67 -4.66
CA GLN A 95 -9.10 3.06 -3.26
C GLN A 95 -7.71 3.59 -2.84
N PRO A 96 -7.47 4.90 -2.87
CA PRO A 96 -6.16 5.45 -2.60
C PRO A 96 -5.73 5.18 -1.15
N LEU A 97 -4.49 4.73 -0.98
CA LEU A 97 -3.86 4.59 0.34
C LEU A 97 -3.49 5.97 0.91
N PRO A 98 -3.49 6.12 2.24
CA PRO A 98 -2.85 7.26 2.88
C PRO A 98 -1.40 7.43 2.40
N ARG A 99 -0.97 8.67 2.16
CA ARG A 99 0.40 8.93 1.69
C ARG A 99 1.41 8.42 2.73
N PRO A 100 2.45 7.69 2.30
CA PRO A 100 3.51 7.24 3.20
C PRO A 100 4.25 8.44 3.79
N GLY A 101 4.58 8.35 5.08
CA GLY A 101 5.30 9.40 5.80
C GLY A 101 6.81 9.36 5.51
N PHE A 102 7.52 10.40 5.93
CA PHE A 102 8.99 10.49 5.79
C PHE A 102 9.72 9.29 6.44
N ALA A 103 9.25 8.84 7.60
CA ALA A 103 9.83 7.68 8.28
C ALA A 103 9.69 6.37 7.47
N ASP A 104 8.66 6.24 6.65
CA ASP A 104 8.46 5.06 5.80
C ASP A 104 9.45 5.06 4.65
N TRP A 105 9.74 6.24 4.07
CA TRP A 105 10.76 6.39 3.04
C TRP A 105 12.17 6.12 3.56
N ILE A 106 12.48 6.54 4.79
CA ILE A 106 13.76 6.18 5.45
C ILE A 106 13.87 4.66 5.57
N LEU A 107 12.83 3.98 6.06
CA LEU A 107 12.85 2.52 6.21
C LEU A 107 13.02 1.79 4.88
N VAL A 108 12.38 2.28 3.82
CA VAL A 108 12.58 1.76 2.46
C VAL A 108 14.04 1.97 2.03
N GLY A 109 14.61 3.16 2.24
CA GLY A 109 16.01 3.45 1.94
C GLY A 109 16.99 2.52 2.67
N ILE A 110 16.79 2.32 3.98
CA ILE A 110 17.58 1.37 4.79
C ILE A 110 17.44 -0.05 4.26
N THR A 111 16.22 -0.48 3.90
CA THR A 111 15.98 -1.81 3.34
C THR A 111 16.71 -2.02 2.02
N LEU A 112 16.72 -1.00 1.14
CA LEU A 112 17.45 -1.05 -0.13
C LEU A 112 18.96 -1.08 0.07
N ALA A 113 19.49 -0.27 1.00
CA ALA A 113 20.90 -0.27 1.36
C ALA A 113 21.34 -1.63 1.92
N ALA A 114 20.53 -2.22 2.82
CA ALA A 114 20.77 -3.55 3.36
C ALA A 114 20.71 -4.63 2.27
N ALA A 115 19.83 -4.49 1.28
CA ALA A 115 19.73 -5.42 0.16
C ALA A 115 20.96 -5.35 -0.74
N ALA A 116 21.45 -4.14 -1.03
CA ALA A 116 22.70 -3.95 -1.78
C ALA A 116 23.89 -4.55 -1.02
N GLY A 117 23.99 -4.31 0.29
CA GLY A 117 25.02 -4.90 1.15
C GLY A 117 24.96 -6.43 1.19
N TYR A 118 23.76 -7.01 1.29
CA TYR A 118 23.55 -8.46 1.21
C TYR A 118 24.04 -9.02 -0.13
N SER A 119 23.63 -8.44 -1.25
CA SER A 119 24.05 -8.88 -2.58
C SER A 119 25.57 -8.85 -2.71
N ALA A 120 26.24 -7.77 -2.29
CA ALA A 120 27.69 -7.65 -2.31
C ALA A 120 28.39 -8.72 -1.45
N ALA A 121 27.86 -9.02 -0.26
CA ALA A 121 28.39 -10.06 0.62
C ALA A 121 28.24 -11.48 0.04
N THR A 122 27.14 -11.74 -0.68
CA THR A 122 26.86 -13.08 -1.24
C THR A 122 27.51 -13.36 -2.60
N HIS A 123 27.86 -12.34 -3.38
CA HIS A 123 28.51 -12.52 -4.69
C HIS A 123 29.98 -12.94 -4.62
N THR A 124 30.61 -12.81 -3.45
CA THR A 124 32.07 -12.99 -3.30
C THR A 124 32.49 -14.38 -2.82
N ARG A 125 31.54 -15.31 -2.56
CA ARG A 125 31.87 -16.64 -2.04
C ARG A 125 31.24 -17.79 -2.83
N PRO A 126 32.03 -18.78 -3.26
CA PRO A 126 31.49 -19.99 -3.85
C PRO A 126 30.91 -20.89 -2.73
N THR A 127 29.60 -21.09 -2.78
CA THR A 127 28.85 -22.26 -2.26
C THR A 127 29.25 -22.78 -0.87
N GLY A 128 28.59 -22.26 0.16
CA GLY A 128 28.54 -22.87 1.49
C GLY A 128 27.78 -21.98 2.47
N TRP A 129 26.90 -22.57 3.30
CA TRP A 129 26.24 -21.82 4.37
C TRP A 129 27.30 -21.26 5.32
N SER A 130 27.35 -19.95 5.47
CA SER A 130 28.28 -19.28 6.37
C SER A 130 27.53 -18.37 7.35
N TRP A 131 28.06 -18.24 8.56
CA TRP A 131 27.51 -17.34 9.57
C TRP A 131 27.36 -15.90 9.05
N THR A 132 28.27 -15.47 8.17
CA THR A 132 28.21 -14.15 7.52
C THR A 132 27.02 -13.98 6.58
N GLU A 133 26.64 -15.00 5.81
CA GLU A 133 25.44 -14.95 4.96
C GLU A 133 24.16 -14.92 5.80
N PHE A 134 24.16 -15.68 6.89
CA PHE A 134 23.05 -15.67 7.85
C PHE A 134 22.90 -14.28 8.51
N ALA A 135 23.99 -13.71 9.02
CA ALA A 135 23.99 -12.38 9.62
C ALA A 135 23.59 -11.30 8.60
N ALA A 136 24.09 -11.37 7.36
CA ALA A 136 23.69 -10.45 6.30
C ALA A 136 22.19 -10.60 5.98
N GLY A 137 21.68 -11.83 5.94
CA GLY A 137 20.25 -12.12 5.76
C GLY A 137 19.39 -11.51 6.86
N LEU A 138 19.82 -11.59 8.12
CA LEU A 138 19.13 -10.95 9.25
C LEU A 138 19.15 -9.42 9.15
N THR A 139 20.30 -8.83 8.83
CA THR A 139 20.44 -7.37 8.67
C THR A 139 19.53 -6.81 7.57
N LEU A 140 19.30 -7.57 6.50
CA LEU A 140 18.30 -7.24 5.49
C LEU A 140 16.87 -7.46 5.98
N LEU A 141 16.62 -8.57 6.66
CA LEU A 141 15.28 -9.01 7.00
C LEU A 141 14.61 -8.14 8.08
N VAL A 142 15.37 -7.58 9.02
CA VAL A 142 14.84 -6.72 10.08
C VAL A 142 14.18 -5.43 9.54
N PRO A 143 14.88 -4.56 8.77
CA PRO A 143 14.26 -3.36 8.23
C PRO A 143 13.13 -3.70 7.25
N TYR A 144 13.28 -4.77 6.47
CA TYR A 144 12.22 -5.28 5.61
C TYR A 144 10.96 -5.68 6.40
N SER A 145 11.12 -6.31 7.57
CA SER A 145 10.01 -6.69 8.45
C SER A 145 9.21 -5.47 8.90
N LEU A 146 9.91 -4.40 9.31
CA LEU A 146 9.29 -3.15 9.73
C LEU A 146 8.50 -2.50 8.59
N VAL A 147 9.08 -2.46 7.38
CA VAL A 147 8.39 -1.94 6.18
C VAL A 147 7.12 -2.75 5.91
N GLN A 148 7.18 -4.08 5.95
CA GLN A 148 6.01 -4.93 5.68
C GLN A 148 4.91 -4.78 6.73
N LEU A 149 5.26 -4.67 8.00
CA LEU A 149 4.30 -4.48 9.09
C LEU A 149 3.62 -3.12 8.98
N ARG A 150 4.38 -2.03 8.76
CA ARG A 150 3.80 -0.71 8.54
C ARG A 150 2.90 -0.67 7.32
N ALA A 151 3.35 -1.24 6.20
CA ALA A 151 2.52 -1.33 5.00
C ALA A 151 1.23 -2.12 5.27
N ALA A 152 1.27 -3.18 6.07
CA ALA A 152 0.09 -3.93 6.48
C ALA A 152 -0.85 -3.08 7.38
N GLU A 153 -0.33 -2.28 8.29
CA GLU A 153 -1.12 -1.34 9.08
C GLU A 153 -1.79 -0.26 8.22
N HIS A 154 -1.06 0.32 7.26
CA HIS A 154 -1.64 1.27 6.31
C HIS A 154 -2.76 0.65 5.47
N CYS A 155 -2.58 -0.60 5.03
CA CYS A 155 -3.64 -1.33 4.33
C CYS A 155 -4.88 -1.51 5.22
N LEU A 156 -4.70 -1.92 6.49
CA LEU A 156 -5.83 -2.08 7.41
C LEU A 156 -6.56 -0.76 7.69
N ARG A 157 -5.82 0.34 7.85
CA ARG A 157 -6.42 1.68 8.02
C ARG A 157 -7.21 2.10 6.78
N ALA A 158 -6.68 1.85 5.58
CA ALA A 158 -7.36 2.16 4.33
C ALA A 158 -8.67 1.36 4.17
N GLU A 159 -8.68 0.07 4.57
CA GLU A 159 -9.91 -0.74 4.58
C GLU A 159 -10.98 -0.12 5.51
N ILE A 160 -10.59 0.30 6.71
CA ILE A 160 -11.51 0.91 7.69
C ILE A 160 -12.10 2.20 7.12
N LEU A 161 -11.27 3.05 6.52
CA LEU A 161 -11.72 4.31 5.90
C LEU A 161 -12.67 4.05 4.73
N ALA A 162 -12.35 3.11 3.83
CA ALA A 162 -13.21 2.74 2.72
C ALA A 162 -14.58 2.19 3.21
N GLY A 163 -14.58 1.41 4.31
CA GLY A 163 -15.79 0.94 4.96
C GLY A 163 -16.64 2.08 5.56
N MET A 164 -15.99 3.08 6.18
CA MET A 164 -16.68 4.26 6.71
C MET A 164 -17.31 5.10 5.62
N GLU A 165 -16.63 5.31 4.48
CA GLU A 165 -17.19 6.04 3.34
C GLU A 165 -18.47 5.38 2.81
N HIS A 166 -18.48 4.05 2.71
CA HIS A 166 -19.69 3.31 2.32
C HIS A 166 -20.82 3.48 3.33
N LEU A 167 -20.52 3.44 4.63
CA LEU A 167 -21.52 3.66 5.68
C LEU A 167 -22.08 5.08 5.69
N VAL A 168 -21.24 6.09 5.43
CA VAL A 168 -21.67 7.49 5.32
C VAL A 168 -22.53 7.69 4.07
N ALA A 169 -22.13 7.13 2.93
CA ALA A 169 -22.90 7.19 1.69
C ALA A 169 -24.24 6.44 1.78
N ALA A 170 -24.30 5.36 2.58
CA ALA A 170 -25.51 4.59 2.81
C ALA A 170 -26.44 5.20 3.88
N ARG A 171 -25.99 6.21 4.64
CA ARG A 171 -26.89 6.90 5.58
C ARG A 171 -27.92 7.70 4.77
N PRO A 172 -29.23 7.48 5.00
CA PRO A 172 -30.23 8.34 4.41
C PRO A 172 -30.00 9.77 4.94
N VAL A 173 -29.75 10.71 4.03
CA VAL A 173 -29.71 12.14 4.37
C VAL A 173 -31.06 12.45 5.03
N PRO A 174 -31.09 12.92 6.30
CA PRO A 174 -32.34 13.35 6.89
C PRO A 174 -32.89 14.45 6.01
N MET A 175 -34.04 14.20 5.38
CA MET A 175 -34.70 15.21 4.56
C MET A 175 -34.85 16.48 5.40
N PRO A 176 -34.51 17.66 4.86
CA PRO A 176 -34.76 18.91 5.56
C PRO A 176 -36.24 18.94 5.96
N LEU A 177 -36.51 19.23 7.24
CA LEU A 177 -37.84 19.21 7.85
C LEU A 177 -38.89 19.93 6.99
N GLU A 178 -38.48 20.97 6.28
CA GLU A 178 -39.29 21.75 5.34
C GLU A 178 -39.97 20.90 4.25
N ARG A 179 -39.33 19.85 3.73
CA ARG A 179 -39.93 18.92 2.75
C ARG A 179 -40.86 17.89 3.36
N GLN A 180 -40.72 17.59 4.66
CA GLN A 180 -41.65 16.70 5.36
C GLN A 180 -43.02 17.38 5.58
N TRP A 181 -43.04 18.69 5.85
CA TRP A 181 -44.27 19.47 5.99
C TRP A 181 -45.05 19.53 4.67
N ILE A 182 -44.38 19.76 3.55
CA ILE A 182 -45.03 19.81 2.22
C ILE A 182 -45.66 18.47 1.85
N ARG A 183 -45.00 17.33 2.15
CA ARG A 183 -45.60 16.00 1.91
C ARG A 183 -46.78 15.69 2.82
N ARG A 184 -46.79 16.17 4.07
CA ARG A 184 -47.96 16.04 4.96
C ARG A 184 -49.11 16.95 4.53
N ALA A 185 -48.81 18.14 4.03
CA ALA A 185 -49.82 19.07 3.51
C ALA A 185 -50.42 18.62 2.17
N ALA A 186 -49.68 17.84 1.38
CA ALA A 186 -50.12 17.29 0.09
C ALA A 186 -50.86 15.94 0.20
N ALA A 187 -51.04 15.39 1.40
CA ALA A 187 -51.87 14.20 1.58
C ALA A 187 -53.35 14.59 1.38
N PRO A 188 -54.07 14.03 0.39
CA PRO A 188 -55.46 14.38 0.17
C PRO A 188 -56.28 13.99 1.41
N VAL A 189 -56.85 15.00 2.06
CA VAL A 189 -57.82 14.81 3.14
C VAL A 189 -59.06 14.17 2.51
N VAL A 190 -59.16 12.84 2.62
CA VAL A 190 -60.34 12.08 2.23
C VAL A 190 -61.45 12.45 3.22
N PHE A 191 -62.23 13.48 2.90
CA PHE A 191 -63.44 13.82 3.63
C PHE A 191 -64.48 12.71 3.40
N ARG A 192 -64.58 11.81 4.38
CA ARG A 192 -65.65 10.82 4.45
C ARG A 192 -66.92 11.55 4.92
N ARG A 193 -67.79 11.95 3.99
CA ARG A 193 -69.16 12.39 4.31
C ARG A 193 -69.94 11.17 4.81
N ALA A 194 -70.23 11.12 6.10
CA ALA A 194 -71.23 10.22 6.64
C ALA A 194 -72.61 10.89 6.51
N ALA A 195 -73.53 10.15 5.89
CA ALA A 195 -74.94 10.48 5.69
C ALA A 195 -75.76 10.15 6.96
#